data_AF-A0A3R6IGC9-F1
#
_entry.id   AF-A0A3R6IGC9-F1
#
_cell.length_a   1.000
_cell.length_b   1.000
_cell.length_c   1.000
_cell.angle_alpha   90.00
_cell.angle_beta   90.00
_cell.angle_gamma   90.00
#
_symmetry.space_group_name_H-M   'P 1'
#
loop_
_entity.id
_entity.type
_entity.pdbx_description
1 polymer ?
#
loop_
_entity_poly.entity_id
_entity_poly.type
_entity_poly.pdbx_seq_one_letter_code
_entity_poly.pdbx_strand_id
1 'polypeptide(L)'
;MIKQWYSTTAAEFASMTDVTDEEVREASRGEVNKMTTDGEDAGDFTGTLQDERIFGMIPGDHPDRMGHIELAEPVVNIQYTRGRKATLPAKLHMSLRDLESVIYGSRFILTGEDRTGGTRTYTDKEAAAWKEEHPDTDQIFQTETEAVATLLAEQGLSEAPYILHCIPVMPACMRYMGCPGEGGKPAFIPLAINRLYERVVSQSGRIRRLLALNIPFPQIIRINEHRLLQETVDCLVSNGLRAFPKTYRAYPISSLDELSNMIMNPAPEKVADLSGLLTLPVEREKLTERWRAYEESLDQEEPDEDQEDGPDAEAEAEAEVRTKEAADRVLELMEPVVTWLLQNVFSSYQADPDKLRWLTDQAILGSVSCFMGDREADEKEKSEQKENKDDPDDREFLLAIARPVHEILRIYFNKQYIWS
;
A
#
# COMPACT_ATOMS: atom_id res chain seq x y z
N MET A 1 4.48 1.84 -25.23
CA MET A 1 4.35 3.03 -24.35
C MET A 1 5.31 3.03 -23.16
N ILE A 2 5.60 1.89 -22.51
CA ILE A 2 6.49 1.81 -21.33
C ILE A 2 7.98 2.13 -21.63
N LYS A 3 8.42 2.02 -22.89
CA LYS A 3 9.82 2.26 -23.33
C LYS A 3 10.29 3.73 -23.39
N GLN A 4 9.45 4.73 -23.13
CA GLN A 4 9.86 6.14 -23.17
C GLN A 4 10.15 6.73 -21.78
N TRP A 5 9.89 5.96 -20.72
CA TRP A 5 9.94 6.42 -19.32
C TRP A 5 11.25 6.03 -18.61
N TYR A 6 12.28 5.66 -19.38
CA TYR A 6 13.61 5.23 -18.90
C TYR A 6 14.45 6.40 -18.36
N SER A 7 13.90 7.28 -17.53
CA SER A 7 14.78 8.05 -16.65
C SER A 7 15.29 7.08 -15.60
N THR A 8 16.49 6.53 -15.83
CA THR A 8 17.17 5.65 -14.86
C THR A 8 17.22 6.32 -13.49
N THR A 9 17.39 7.65 -13.47
CA THR A 9 17.37 8.48 -12.26
C THR A 9 16.07 8.37 -11.46
N ALA A 10 14.89 8.44 -12.09
CA ALA A 10 13.63 8.33 -11.31
C ALA A 10 13.45 6.94 -10.70
N ALA A 11 13.86 5.90 -11.42
CA ALA A 11 13.76 4.52 -10.94
C ALA A 11 14.79 4.19 -9.85
N GLU A 12 16.00 4.76 -9.94
CA GLU A 12 17.04 4.74 -8.90
C GLU A 12 16.55 5.47 -7.65
N PHE A 13 15.94 6.65 -7.81
CA PHE A 13 15.43 7.43 -6.68
C PHE A 13 14.22 6.75 -6.03
N ALA A 14 13.36 6.10 -6.82
CA ALA A 14 12.24 5.32 -6.31
C ALA A 14 12.69 4.06 -5.54
N SER A 15 13.86 3.48 -5.81
CA SER A 15 14.33 2.34 -5.02
C SER A 15 14.71 2.73 -3.59
N MET A 16 14.98 4.04 -3.35
CA MET A 16 15.37 4.59 -2.05
C MET A 16 16.60 3.87 -1.46
N THR A 17 17.51 3.41 -2.32
CA THR A 17 18.75 2.73 -1.92
C THR A 17 19.94 3.44 -2.55
N ASP A 18 20.94 3.79 -1.73
CA ASP A 18 22.15 4.53 -2.11
C ASP A 18 21.90 5.90 -2.73
N VAL A 19 20.77 6.53 -2.38
CA VAL A 19 20.40 7.89 -2.81
C VAL A 19 20.61 8.82 -1.62
N THR A 20 21.35 9.92 -1.80
CA THR A 20 21.55 10.90 -0.72
C THR A 20 20.51 12.02 -0.77
N ASP A 21 20.29 12.67 0.37
CA ASP A 21 19.38 13.82 0.43
C ASP A 21 19.88 15.01 -0.43
N GLU A 22 21.19 15.17 -0.63
CA GLU A 22 21.70 16.18 -1.57
C GLU A 22 21.31 15.86 -3.01
N GLU A 23 21.46 14.60 -3.44
CA GLU A 23 21.07 14.15 -4.78
C GLU A 23 19.57 14.37 -5.04
N VAL A 24 18.73 14.10 -4.02
CA VAL A 24 17.29 14.38 -4.07
C VAL A 24 17.01 15.87 -4.26
N ARG A 25 17.68 16.73 -3.50
CA ARG A 25 17.48 18.19 -3.60
C ARG A 25 17.99 18.75 -4.92
N GLU A 26 19.11 18.26 -5.44
CA GLU A 26 19.68 18.69 -6.73
C GLU A 26 18.81 18.27 -7.92
N ALA A 27 18.24 17.05 -7.87
CA ALA A 27 17.34 16.58 -8.92
C ALA A 27 15.94 17.19 -8.85
N SER A 28 15.58 17.77 -7.70
CA SER A 28 14.27 18.35 -7.44
C SER A 28 14.11 19.75 -8.03
N ARG A 29 12.92 20.04 -8.55
CA ARG A 29 12.53 21.38 -9.04
C ARG A 29 11.73 22.19 -8.05
N GLY A 30 11.46 21.64 -6.87
CA GLY A 30 10.74 22.33 -5.80
C GLY A 30 10.28 21.39 -4.68
N GLU A 31 9.93 22.01 -3.55
CA GLU A 31 9.42 21.33 -2.36
C GLU A 31 7.90 21.18 -2.44
N VAL A 32 7.39 19.99 -2.15
CA VAL A 32 5.96 19.72 -2.01
C VAL A 32 5.60 19.72 -0.53
N ASN A 33 4.93 20.77 -0.08
CA ASN A 33 4.53 20.92 1.33
C ASN A 33 3.06 21.31 1.54
N LYS A 34 2.30 21.52 0.46
CA LYS A 34 0.88 21.89 0.50
C LYS A 34 -0.01 20.79 -0.07
N MET A 35 -1.19 20.62 0.55
CA MET A 35 -2.28 19.78 0.03
C MET A 35 -3.04 20.48 -1.09
N THR A 36 -3.37 21.75 -0.87
CA THR A 36 -4.21 22.55 -1.76
C THR A 36 -3.45 23.78 -2.22
N THR A 37 -3.90 24.34 -3.34
CA THR A 37 -3.36 25.58 -3.93
C THR A 37 -3.83 26.84 -3.19
N ASP A 38 -4.70 26.71 -2.19
CA ASP A 38 -5.35 27.84 -1.52
C ASP A 38 -4.42 28.45 -0.46
N GLY A 39 -3.67 29.49 -0.84
CA GLY A 39 -2.89 30.33 0.06
C GLY A 39 -2.10 31.39 -0.70
N GLU A 40 -1.79 32.52 -0.05
CA GLU A 40 -0.87 33.51 -0.61
C GLU A 40 0.47 32.83 -0.94
N ASP A 41 0.94 32.99 -2.18
CA ASP A 41 2.20 32.44 -2.68
C ASP A 41 3.37 32.98 -1.85
N ALA A 42 3.69 32.28 -0.76
CA ALA A 42 4.88 32.53 0.04
C ALA A 42 6.13 32.07 -0.73
N GLY A 43 6.54 32.85 -1.74
CA GLY A 43 7.86 32.75 -2.38
C GLY A 43 8.18 31.43 -3.10
N ASP A 44 9.30 31.46 -3.81
CA ASP A 44 9.65 30.53 -4.88
C ASP A 44 9.78 29.05 -4.42
N PHE A 45 9.27 28.14 -5.26
CA PHE A 45 9.49 26.67 -5.24
C PHE A 45 8.76 25.82 -4.19
N THR A 46 7.73 26.32 -3.50
CA THR A 46 6.83 25.47 -2.67
C THR A 46 5.48 25.22 -3.35
N GLY A 47 5.04 23.96 -3.41
CA GLY A 47 3.87 23.58 -4.21
C GLY A 47 3.07 22.39 -3.70
N THR A 48 2.02 22.06 -4.45
CA THR A 48 1.21 20.85 -4.27
C THR A 48 1.76 19.69 -5.10
N LEU A 49 1.21 18.48 -4.91
CA LEU A 49 1.53 17.31 -5.73
C LEU A 49 1.18 17.46 -7.22
N GLN A 50 0.42 18.50 -7.59
CA GLN A 50 0.00 18.83 -8.96
C GLN A 50 0.62 20.13 -9.47
N ASP A 51 1.52 20.78 -8.71
CA ASP A 51 2.04 22.10 -9.09
C ASP A 51 2.81 22.03 -10.41
N GLU A 52 2.29 22.76 -11.41
CA GLU A 52 2.85 22.83 -12.76
C GLU A 52 4.25 23.47 -12.77
N ARG A 53 4.57 24.31 -11.78
CA ARG A 53 5.91 24.92 -11.64
C ARG A 53 6.95 23.87 -11.28
N ILE A 54 6.58 22.85 -10.51
CA ILE A 54 7.46 21.76 -10.11
C ILE A 54 7.48 20.69 -11.20
N PHE A 55 6.32 20.10 -11.51
CA PHE A 55 6.22 18.90 -12.35
C PHE A 55 5.95 19.19 -13.84
N GLY A 56 5.53 20.40 -14.18
CA GLY A 56 5.07 20.76 -15.53
C GLY A 56 3.59 20.48 -15.75
N MET A 57 3.12 20.79 -16.96
CA MET A 57 1.75 20.47 -17.35
C MET A 57 1.56 18.95 -17.36
N ILE A 58 0.40 18.48 -16.92
CA ILE A 58 -0.04 17.09 -17.14
C ILE A 58 -0.88 17.10 -18.43
N PRO A 59 -0.72 16.16 -19.40
CA PRO A 59 0.38 15.23 -19.57
C PRO A 59 1.46 15.86 -20.48
N GLY A 60 2.54 16.37 -19.89
CA GLY A 60 3.77 16.72 -20.59
C GLY A 60 4.79 15.59 -20.46
N ASP A 61 5.52 15.30 -21.54
CA ASP A 61 6.70 14.41 -21.56
C ASP A 61 7.84 15.02 -20.73
N HIS A 62 7.65 15.05 -19.41
CA HIS A 62 8.63 15.54 -18.46
C HIS A 62 9.03 14.46 -17.46
N PRO A 63 9.57 13.31 -17.93
CA PRO A 63 9.99 12.20 -17.06
C PRO A 63 11.17 12.56 -16.12
N ASP A 64 11.80 13.70 -16.36
CA ASP A 64 12.94 14.20 -15.57
C ASP A 64 12.53 15.27 -14.53
N ARG A 65 11.25 15.67 -14.48
CA ARG A 65 10.77 16.70 -13.54
C ARG A 65 10.31 16.06 -12.23
N MET A 66 11.23 15.97 -11.28
CA MET A 66 10.95 15.52 -9.92
C MET A 66 10.71 16.69 -8.96
N GLY A 67 10.00 16.39 -7.88
CA GLY A 67 9.89 17.24 -6.71
C GLY A 67 10.54 16.55 -5.51
N HIS A 68 10.52 17.18 -4.34
CA HIS A 68 10.89 16.52 -3.09
C HIS A 68 9.98 16.97 -1.95
N ILE A 69 9.89 16.17 -0.89
CA ILE A 69 9.24 16.54 0.36
C ILE A 69 10.34 16.62 1.41
N GLU A 70 10.52 17.80 2.02
CA GLU A 70 11.34 17.93 3.22
C GLU A 70 10.54 17.42 4.42
N LEU A 71 11.11 16.48 5.18
CA LEU A 71 10.46 15.93 6.36
C LEU A 71 10.57 16.91 7.53
N ALA A 72 9.57 16.93 8.40
CA ALA A 72 9.59 17.77 9.61
C ALA A 72 10.63 17.28 10.62
N GLU A 73 10.78 15.96 10.71
CA GLU A 73 11.77 15.25 11.53
C GLU A 73 12.37 14.13 10.69
N PRO A 74 13.66 13.80 10.85
CA PRO A 74 14.32 12.75 10.08
C PRO A 74 13.76 11.37 10.44
N VAL A 75 13.77 10.47 9.48
CA VAL A 75 13.24 9.10 9.61
C VAL A 75 14.26 8.07 9.14
N VAL A 76 14.22 6.86 9.70
CA VAL A 76 15.11 5.77 9.31
C VAL A 76 14.62 5.14 8.02
N ASN A 77 15.51 4.87 7.08
CA ASN A 77 15.17 4.24 5.81
C ASN A 77 14.87 2.73 5.99
N ILE A 78 13.62 2.34 5.76
CA ILE A 78 13.18 0.94 5.89
C ILE A 78 13.91 -0.03 4.96
N GLN A 79 14.47 0.45 3.84
CA GLN A 79 15.23 -0.39 2.91
C GLN A 79 16.48 -0.99 3.56
N TYR A 80 17.04 -0.32 4.58
CA TYR A 80 18.21 -0.78 5.31
C TYR A 80 17.90 -1.54 6.60
N THR A 81 16.65 -1.54 7.07
CA THR A 81 16.19 -2.34 8.21
C THR A 81 15.58 -3.67 7.77
N ARG A 82 14.64 -3.64 6.82
CA ARG A 82 13.89 -4.82 6.33
C ARG A 82 13.88 -5.00 4.82
N GLY A 83 14.20 -3.97 4.04
CA GLY A 83 14.04 -4.00 2.59
C GLY A 83 15.23 -4.59 1.83
N ARG A 84 15.49 -4.09 0.63
CA ARG A 84 16.46 -4.65 -0.34
C ARG A 84 17.89 -4.73 0.22
N LYS A 85 18.26 -3.85 1.16
CA LYS A 85 19.60 -3.72 1.72
C LYS A 85 19.62 -3.77 3.25
N ALA A 86 18.89 -4.72 3.84
CA ALA A 86 18.77 -4.94 5.30
C ALA A 86 20.13 -5.20 6.01
N THR A 87 20.92 -4.15 6.18
CA THR A 87 22.30 -4.18 6.70
C THR A 87 22.45 -3.40 8.01
N LEU A 88 21.50 -2.52 8.32
CA LEU A 88 21.55 -1.67 9.51
C LEU A 88 21.61 -2.47 10.83
N PRO A 89 20.80 -3.54 11.05
CA PRO A 89 20.89 -4.32 12.29
C PRO A 89 22.27 -4.93 12.52
N ALA A 90 22.87 -5.48 11.46
CA ALA A 90 24.19 -6.09 11.52
C ALA A 90 25.30 -5.07 11.81
N LYS A 91 25.20 -3.87 11.21
CA LYS A 91 26.16 -2.78 11.41
C LYS A 91 26.10 -2.18 12.82
N LEU A 92 24.91 -2.13 13.43
CA LEU A 92 24.74 -1.62 14.79
C LEU A 92 24.92 -2.68 15.87
N HIS A 93 25.22 -3.93 15.49
CA HIS A 93 25.31 -5.08 16.41
C HIS A 93 24.05 -5.27 17.27
N MET A 94 22.88 -5.03 16.68
CA MET A 94 21.56 -5.18 17.32
C MET A 94 20.72 -6.26 16.63
N SER A 95 19.82 -6.88 17.38
CA SER A 95 18.77 -7.70 16.76
C SER A 95 17.79 -6.79 15.99
N LEU A 96 17.18 -7.31 14.92
CA LEU A 96 16.15 -6.56 14.16
C LEU A 96 15.02 -6.09 15.09
N ARG A 97 14.56 -6.96 16.00
CA ARG A 97 13.48 -6.65 16.95
C ARG A 97 13.84 -5.51 17.89
N ASP A 98 15.06 -5.51 18.42
CA ASP A 98 15.52 -4.47 19.34
C ASP A 98 15.67 -3.14 18.61
N LEU A 99 16.24 -3.16 17.40
CA LEU A 99 16.40 -1.97 16.57
C LEU A 99 15.03 -1.38 16.20
N GLU A 100 14.07 -2.19 15.77
CA GLU A 100 12.71 -1.72 15.49
C GLU A 100 12.04 -1.12 16.73
N SER A 101 12.23 -1.75 17.90
CA SER A 101 11.67 -1.22 19.13
C SER A 101 12.19 0.18 19.46
N VAL A 102 13.42 0.51 19.07
CA VAL A 102 14.02 1.84 19.21
C VAL A 102 13.51 2.79 18.13
N ILE A 103 13.53 2.38 16.85
CA ILE A 103 13.09 3.21 15.71
C ILE A 103 11.64 3.70 15.90
N TYR A 104 10.75 2.83 16.38
CA TYR A 104 9.32 3.16 16.57
C TYR A 104 8.99 3.62 18.01
N GLY A 105 9.98 4.13 18.75
CA GLY A 105 9.72 4.83 20.02
C GLY A 105 9.22 3.96 21.16
N SER A 106 9.37 2.63 21.09
CA SER A 106 8.86 1.69 22.11
C SER A 106 9.90 1.35 23.18
N ARG A 107 11.19 1.51 22.87
CA ARG A 107 12.32 1.31 23.78
C ARG A 107 13.36 2.41 23.58
N PHE A 108 14.18 2.61 24.60
CA PHE A 108 15.24 3.60 24.63
C PHE A 108 16.59 2.91 24.61
N ILE A 109 17.60 3.63 24.13
CA ILE A 109 19.00 3.27 24.30
C ILE A 109 19.67 4.29 25.22
N LEU A 110 20.66 3.82 25.95
CA LEU A 110 21.54 4.66 26.73
C LEU A 110 22.74 5.05 25.86
N THR A 111 22.99 6.35 25.72
CA THR A 111 24.14 6.87 24.96
C THR A 111 25.25 7.32 25.90
N GLY A 112 26.51 7.02 25.57
CA GLY A 112 27.69 7.41 26.36
C GLY A 112 28.77 6.33 26.46
N GLU A 113 29.97 6.71 26.92
CA GLU A 113 31.16 5.86 26.94
C GLU A 113 31.08 4.68 27.94
N ASP A 114 30.28 4.80 29.01
CA ASP A 114 30.20 3.78 30.08
C ASP A 114 29.21 2.63 29.78
N ARG A 115 29.03 2.24 28.50
CA ARG A 115 28.21 1.09 28.13
C ARG A 115 28.86 -0.23 28.54
N THR A 116 28.80 -0.59 29.81
CA THR A 116 29.18 -1.93 30.26
C THR A 116 28.20 -2.96 29.70
N GLY A 117 28.57 -3.64 28.60
CA GLY A 117 27.79 -4.75 28.02
C GLY A 117 27.13 -4.51 26.66
N GLY A 118 27.41 -3.40 25.97
CA GLY A 118 27.01 -3.15 24.58
C GLY A 118 25.59 -2.59 24.37
N THR A 119 25.00 -2.98 23.23
CA THR A 119 23.68 -2.70 22.61
C THR A 119 22.39 -2.74 23.46
N ARG A 120 22.36 -2.51 24.78
CA ARG A 120 21.12 -2.77 25.57
C ARG A 120 20.01 -1.75 25.31
N THR A 121 18.78 -2.24 25.19
CA THR A 121 17.55 -1.44 25.11
C THR A 121 16.79 -1.44 26.44
N TYR A 122 16.11 -0.34 26.76
CA TYR A 122 15.43 -0.09 28.03
C TYR A 122 13.95 0.23 27.79
N THR A 123 13.07 -0.28 28.65
CA THR A 123 11.67 0.18 28.73
C THR A 123 11.58 1.53 29.44
N ASP A 124 10.44 2.22 29.32
CA ASP A 124 10.16 3.45 30.08
C ASP A 124 10.42 3.29 31.58
N LYS A 125 9.96 2.17 32.16
CA LYS A 125 10.12 1.88 33.60
C LYS A 125 11.58 1.65 33.97
N GLU A 126 12.32 0.90 33.15
CA GLU A 126 13.74 0.65 33.38
C GLU A 126 14.56 1.94 33.23
N ALA A 127 14.25 2.79 32.25
CA ALA A 127 14.90 4.06 32.06
C ALA A 127 14.62 5.04 33.21
N ALA A 128 13.38 5.07 33.73
CA ALA A 128 13.03 5.85 34.91
C ALA A 128 13.76 5.37 36.16
N ALA A 129 13.77 4.06 36.42
CA ALA A 129 14.49 3.47 37.55
C ALA A 129 15.99 3.73 37.47
N TRP A 130 16.59 3.63 36.28
CA TRP A 130 18.01 3.90 36.10
C TRP A 130 18.36 5.37 36.40
N LYS A 131 17.50 6.32 35.99
CA LYS A 131 17.66 7.75 36.30
C LYS A 131 17.54 8.04 37.80
N GLU A 132 16.71 7.28 38.52
CA GLU A 132 16.62 7.39 39.99
C GLU A 132 17.87 6.83 40.68
N GLU A 133 18.44 5.74 40.17
CA GLU A 133 19.65 5.12 40.70
C GLU A 133 20.92 5.93 40.42
N HIS A 134 20.96 6.68 39.30
CA HIS A 134 22.13 7.44 38.84
C HIS A 134 21.79 8.91 38.55
N PRO A 135 21.47 9.72 39.56
CA PRO A 135 21.05 11.12 39.39
C PRO A 135 22.18 12.05 38.94
N ASP A 136 23.45 11.68 39.16
CA ASP A 136 24.63 12.51 38.86
C ASP A 136 25.22 12.25 37.46
N THR A 137 24.62 11.36 36.67
CA THR A 137 25.14 11.02 35.34
C THR A 137 24.44 11.83 34.25
N ASP A 138 25.20 12.53 33.41
CA ASP A 138 24.72 13.28 32.24
C ASP A 138 24.25 12.38 31.07
N GLN A 139 24.03 11.08 31.32
CA GLN A 139 23.67 10.14 30.26
C GLN A 139 22.22 10.33 29.82
N ILE A 140 22.05 10.42 28.51
CA ILE A 140 20.77 10.68 27.87
C ILE A 140 20.20 9.35 27.36
N PHE A 141 18.93 9.10 27.68
CA PHE A 141 18.16 8.06 27.03
C PHE A 141 17.59 8.61 25.73
N GLN A 142 18.00 8.03 24.62
CA GLN A 142 17.52 8.40 23.28
C GLN A 142 16.64 7.30 22.70
N THR A 143 15.79 7.69 21.76
CA THR A 143 14.94 6.77 20.99
C THR A 143 14.82 7.27 19.54
N GLU A 144 14.08 6.54 18.71
CA GLU A 144 13.75 6.92 17.33
C GLU A 144 15.00 7.13 16.47
N THR A 145 14.97 8.14 15.60
CA THR A 145 16.04 8.41 14.64
C THR A 145 17.26 9.03 15.32
N GLU A 146 17.08 9.80 16.39
CA GLU A 146 18.18 10.38 17.17
C GLU A 146 19.07 9.28 17.76
N ALA A 147 18.45 8.24 18.34
CA ALA A 147 19.16 7.06 18.83
C ALA A 147 19.98 6.37 17.74
N VAL A 148 19.38 6.19 16.55
CA VAL A 148 20.06 5.54 15.43
C VAL A 148 21.22 6.39 14.90
N ALA A 149 21.07 7.71 14.84
CA ALA A 149 22.14 8.63 14.45
C ALA A 149 23.34 8.54 15.41
N THR A 150 23.08 8.56 16.72
CA THR A 150 24.15 8.41 17.72
C THR A 150 24.86 7.06 17.60
N LEU A 151 24.12 5.96 17.40
CA LEU A 151 24.72 4.64 17.20
C LEU A 151 25.54 4.57 15.90
N LEU A 152 25.10 5.21 14.81
CA LEU A 152 25.87 5.27 13.57
C LEU A 152 27.17 6.05 13.76
N ALA A 153 27.12 7.18 14.47
CA ALA A 153 28.29 7.98 14.81
C ALA A 153 29.30 7.20 15.67
N GLU A 154 28.84 6.44 16.67
CA GLU A 154 29.69 5.56 17.49
C GLU A 154 30.42 4.51 16.65
N GLN A 155 29.79 4.00 15.60
CA GLN A 155 30.40 3.03 14.66
C GLN A 155 31.24 3.68 13.55
N GLY A 156 31.31 5.01 13.50
CA GLY A 156 32.00 5.75 12.43
C GLY A 156 31.35 5.60 11.05
N LEU A 157 30.04 5.35 11.00
CA LEU A 157 29.26 5.19 9.77
C LEU A 157 28.61 6.52 9.37
N SER A 158 28.49 6.76 8.06
CA SER A 158 27.75 7.91 7.53
C SER A 158 26.24 7.69 7.68
N GLU A 159 25.52 8.75 8.05
CA GLU A 159 24.07 8.76 8.22
C GLU A 159 23.30 8.72 6.89
N ALA A 160 23.89 9.26 5.81
CA ALA A 160 23.21 9.57 4.55
C ALA A 160 22.33 8.44 3.95
N PRO A 161 22.76 7.17 3.89
CA PRO A 161 21.89 6.11 3.35
C PRO A 161 20.82 5.61 4.36
N TYR A 162 21.06 5.79 5.65
CA TYR A 162 20.26 5.19 6.72
C TYR A 162 19.17 6.12 7.26
N ILE A 163 19.41 7.43 7.22
CA ILE A 163 18.52 8.46 7.76
C ILE A 163 18.12 9.37 6.61
N LEU A 164 16.81 9.52 6.41
CA LEU A 164 16.22 10.34 5.38
C LEU A 164 15.76 11.66 5.99
N HIS A 165 16.27 12.78 5.47
CA HIS A 165 15.72 14.10 5.77
C HIS A 165 14.70 14.54 4.71
N CYS A 166 14.78 14.01 3.50
CA CYS A 166 13.83 14.30 2.44
C CYS A 166 13.43 13.04 1.65
N ILE A 167 12.33 13.14 0.90
CA ILE A 167 11.82 12.05 0.05
C ILE A 167 11.58 12.59 -1.36
N PRO A 168 12.05 11.90 -2.42
CA PRO A 168 11.77 12.31 -3.79
C PRO A 168 10.28 12.12 -4.13
N VAL A 169 9.72 13.12 -4.81
CA VAL A 169 8.39 13.04 -5.40
C VAL A 169 8.54 12.74 -6.88
N MET A 170 8.05 11.56 -7.27
CA MET A 170 8.14 11.10 -8.65
C MET A 170 7.46 12.06 -9.63
N PRO A 171 7.85 12.08 -10.91
CA PRO A 171 7.21 12.92 -11.92
C PRO A 171 5.70 12.70 -12.01
N ALA A 172 4.95 13.75 -12.37
CA ALA A 172 3.48 13.68 -12.42
C ALA A 172 2.98 12.58 -13.38
N CYS A 173 3.68 12.33 -14.48
CA CYS A 173 3.34 11.27 -15.43
C CYS A 173 3.44 9.84 -14.86
N MET A 174 4.18 9.63 -13.77
CA MET A 174 4.27 8.35 -13.05
C MET A 174 3.27 8.25 -11.90
N ARG A 175 2.55 9.33 -11.60
CA ARG A 175 1.61 9.44 -10.48
C ARG A 175 0.18 9.76 -10.89
N TYR A 176 -0.05 10.14 -12.14
CA TYR A 176 -1.37 10.47 -12.68
C TYR A 176 -1.60 9.73 -13.99
N MET A 177 -2.83 9.26 -14.18
CA MET A 177 -3.30 8.74 -15.45
C MET A 177 -4.09 9.82 -16.19
N GLY A 178 -3.77 10.00 -17.47
CA GLY A 178 -4.56 10.86 -18.36
C GLY A 178 -5.84 10.16 -18.77
N CYS A 179 -6.97 10.84 -18.61
CA CYS A 179 -8.28 10.41 -19.07
C CYS A 179 -8.84 11.42 -20.07
N PRO A 180 -9.58 10.98 -21.10
CA PRO A 180 -10.34 11.89 -21.94
C PRO A 180 -11.36 12.62 -21.04
N GLY A 181 -11.24 13.95 -20.91
CA GLY A 181 -12.22 14.73 -20.17
C GLY A 181 -13.31 15.27 -21.09
N GLU A 182 -14.46 15.63 -20.51
CA GLU A 182 -15.56 16.26 -21.23
C GLU A 182 -15.11 17.59 -21.86
N GLY A 183 -15.40 17.78 -23.15
CA GLY A 183 -15.11 19.01 -23.87
C GLY A 183 -13.65 19.19 -24.32
N GLY A 184 -12.86 18.11 -24.41
CA GLY A 184 -11.50 18.16 -24.95
C GLY A 184 -10.44 18.70 -24.00
N LYS A 185 -10.80 18.95 -22.73
CA LYS A 185 -9.82 19.18 -21.66
C LYS A 185 -9.39 17.84 -21.09
N PRO A 186 -8.09 17.53 -21.00
CA PRO A 186 -7.65 16.29 -20.37
C PRO A 186 -8.02 16.31 -18.88
N ALA A 187 -8.67 15.24 -18.41
CA ALA A 187 -8.91 15.00 -16.99
C ALA A 187 -7.79 14.10 -16.45
N PHE A 188 -7.42 14.26 -15.18
CA PHE A 188 -6.33 13.48 -14.58
C PHE A 188 -6.82 12.75 -13.36
N ILE A 189 -6.60 11.43 -13.34
CA ILE A 189 -6.92 10.58 -12.20
C ILE A 189 -5.63 10.33 -11.42
N PRO A 190 -5.56 10.66 -10.12
CA PRO A 190 -4.41 10.33 -9.29
C PRO A 190 -4.28 8.81 -9.13
N LEU A 191 -3.07 8.29 -9.32
CA LEU A 191 -2.72 6.93 -8.95
C LEU A 191 -2.72 6.76 -7.43
N ALA A 192 -2.85 5.52 -6.96
CA ALA A 192 -2.94 5.20 -5.55
C ALA A 192 -1.74 5.69 -4.74
N ILE A 193 -0.53 5.73 -5.32
CA ILE A 193 0.70 6.24 -4.68
C ILE A 193 0.57 7.69 -4.19
N ASN A 194 -0.24 8.52 -4.86
CA ASN A 194 -0.51 9.89 -4.39
C ASN A 194 -1.14 9.91 -3.00
N ARG A 195 -1.92 8.89 -2.62
CA ARG A 195 -2.49 8.77 -1.26
C ARG A 195 -1.41 8.58 -0.21
N LEU A 196 -0.31 7.89 -0.54
CA LEU A 196 0.82 7.73 0.38
C LEU A 196 1.61 9.04 0.49
N TYR A 197 1.87 9.71 -0.62
CA TYR A 197 2.49 11.05 -0.63
C TYR A 197 1.66 12.09 0.15
N GLU A 198 0.35 12.13 -0.07
CA GLU A 198 -0.59 12.99 0.67
C GLU A 198 -0.50 12.75 2.18
N ARG A 199 -0.41 11.49 2.62
CA ARG A 199 -0.26 11.18 4.04
C ARG A 199 1.07 11.68 4.61
N VAL A 200 2.18 11.51 3.89
CA VAL A 200 3.51 12.00 4.33
C VAL A 200 3.49 13.52 4.48
N VAL A 201 2.98 14.24 3.47
CA VAL A 201 2.90 15.71 3.52
C VAL A 201 1.99 16.17 4.66
N SER A 202 0.89 15.46 4.92
CA SER A 202 -0.09 15.84 5.96
C SER A 202 0.50 15.65 7.35
N GLN A 203 1.16 14.52 7.57
CA GLN A 203 1.81 14.18 8.82
C GLN A 203 3.00 15.11 9.10
N SER A 204 3.85 15.37 8.10
CA SER A 204 4.95 16.34 8.20
C SER A 204 4.42 17.75 8.51
N GLY A 205 3.38 18.20 7.80
CA GLY A 205 2.76 19.50 8.05
C GLY A 205 2.15 19.60 9.46
N ARG A 206 1.58 18.51 9.98
CA ARG A 206 1.08 18.43 11.36
C ARG A 206 2.21 18.60 12.37
N ILE A 207 3.33 17.89 12.21
CA ILE A 207 4.51 18.01 13.09
C ILE A 207 5.09 19.43 13.04
N ARG A 208 5.27 20.02 11.85
CA ARG A 208 5.73 21.42 11.72
C ARG A 208 4.84 22.39 12.48
N ARG A 209 3.51 22.23 12.40
CA ARG A 209 2.55 23.04 13.17
C ARG A 209 2.69 22.82 14.67
N LEU A 210 2.87 21.58 15.12
CA LEU A 210 3.08 21.28 16.54
C LEU A 210 4.35 21.94 17.08
N LEU A 211 5.45 21.87 16.34
CA LEU A 211 6.72 22.54 16.69
C LEU A 211 6.58 24.07 16.70
N ALA A 212 5.83 24.64 15.75
CA ALA A 212 5.61 26.08 15.64
C ALA A 212 4.82 26.69 16.80
N LEU A 213 3.97 25.90 17.48
CA LEU A 213 3.18 26.39 18.62
C LEU A 213 4.06 26.78 19.82
N ASN A 214 5.31 26.30 19.90
CA ASN A 214 6.27 26.58 20.99
C ASN A 214 5.68 26.39 22.41
N ILE A 215 4.69 25.52 22.55
CA ILE A 215 4.10 25.10 23.83
C ILE A 215 4.80 23.80 24.25
N PRO A 216 5.16 23.62 25.53
CA PRO A 216 5.71 22.35 26.01
C PRO A 216 4.69 21.23 25.85
N PHE A 217 4.89 20.36 24.87
CA PHE A 217 4.11 19.14 24.67
C PHE A 217 4.75 17.98 25.44
N PRO A 218 3.94 17.06 26.00
CA PRO A 218 4.47 15.82 26.58
C PRO A 218 5.32 15.05 25.55
N GLN A 219 6.47 14.52 25.99
CA GLN A 219 7.39 13.75 25.11
C GLN A 219 6.68 12.59 24.41
N ILE A 220 5.69 11.96 25.06
CA ILE A 220 4.87 10.88 24.49
C ILE A 220 4.18 11.31 23.20
N ILE A 221 3.68 12.55 23.13
CA ILE A 221 3.00 13.05 21.93
C ILE A 221 4.00 13.19 20.79
N ARG A 222 5.17 13.77 21.05
CA ARG A 222 6.24 13.89 20.04
C ARG A 222 6.63 12.52 19.51
N ILE A 223 6.87 11.56 20.41
CA ILE A 223 7.26 10.20 20.04
C ILE A 223 6.18 9.53 19.17
N ASN A 224 4.91 9.71 19.55
CA ASN A 224 3.82 9.14 18.77
C ASN A 224 3.68 9.78 17.38
N GLU A 225 3.91 11.09 17.26
CA GLU A 225 3.85 11.79 15.97
C GLU A 225 5.04 11.44 15.07
N HIS A 226 6.26 11.33 15.62
CA HIS A 226 7.44 10.84 14.91
C HIS A 226 7.22 9.39 14.44
N ARG A 227 6.76 8.50 15.32
CA ARG A 227 6.39 7.12 14.97
C ARG A 227 5.38 7.07 13.82
N LEU A 228 4.36 7.93 13.84
CA LEU A 228 3.36 7.98 12.77
C LEU A 228 3.96 8.50 11.45
N LEU A 229 4.90 9.45 11.51
CA LEU A 229 5.67 9.89 10.34
C LEU A 229 6.51 8.75 9.78
N GLN A 230 7.30 8.09 10.63
CA GLN A 230 8.10 6.92 10.28
C GLN A 230 7.24 5.84 9.59
N GLU A 231 6.11 5.44 10.18
CA GLU A 231 5.22 4.43 9.59
C GLU A 231 4.62 4.86 8.25
N THR A 232 4.34 6.14 8.09
CA THR A 232 3.79 6.67 6.84
C THR A 232 4.86 6.68 5.74
N VAL A 233 6.09 7.05 6.08
CA VAL A 233 7.24 6.99 5.16
C VAL A 233 7.57 5.55 4.80
N ASP A 234 7.57 4.64 5.77
CA ASP A 234 7.77 3.21 5.54
C ASP A 234 6.77 2.67 4.50
N CYS A 235 5.48 3.03 4.62
CA CYS A 235 4.46 2.62 3.67
C CYS A 235 4.69 3.22 2.28
N LEU A 236 5.15 4.48 2.19
CA LEU A 236 5.48 5.12 0.91
C LEU A 236 6.66 4.43 0.22
N VAL A 237 7.73 4.12 0.98
CA VAL A 237 8.93 3.46 0.46
C VAL A 237 8.66 2.01 0.10
N SER A 238 8.08 1.23 1.03
CA SER A 238 7.78 -0.20 0.85
C SER A 238 6.55 -0.60 1.66
N ASN A 239 5.39 -0.55 1.01
CA ASN A 239 4.12 -0.88 1.63
C ASN A 239 4.04 -2.37 2.00
N GLY A 240 3.60 -2.68 3.22
CA GLY A 240 3.45 -4.08 3.67
C GLY A 240 4.73 -4.74 4.23
N LEU A 241 5.86 -4.05 4.25
CA LEU A 241 7.15 -4.66 4.63
C LEU A 241 7.30 -4.94 6.14
N ARG A 242 6.70 -4.09 7.00
CA ARG A 242 6.69 -4.25 8.46
C ARG A 242 5.30 -4.60 9.00
N ALA A 243 4.30 -3.84 8.61
CA ALA A 243 2.92 -3.96 9.07
C ALA A 243 1.98 -4.24 7.89
N PHE A 244 0.71 -4.51 8.17
CA PHE A 244 -0.28 -4.72 7.12
C PHE A 244 -0.28 -3.58 6.10
N PRO A 245 -0.29 -3.90 4.79
CA PRO A 245 -0.20 -2.90 3.74
C PRO A 245 -1.39 -1.94 3.81
N LYS A 246 -1.13 -0.66 3.59
CA LYS A 246 -2.19 0.34 3.44
C LYS A 246 -2.93 0.07 2.14
N THR A 247 -4.25 0.02 2.22
CA THR A 247 -5.12 -0.23 1.08
C THR A 247 -5.87 1.04 0.65
N TYR A 248 -6.26 1.08 -0.63
CA TYR A 248 -7.14 2.04 -1.25
C TYR A 248 -8.12 1.28 -2.14
N ARG A 249 -9.43 1.50 -1.97
CA ARG A 249 -10.50 0.74 -2.66
C ARG A 249 -10.33 -0.78 -2.54
N ALA A 250 -9.90 -1.26 -1.37
CA ALA A 250 -9.56 -2.66 -1.08
C ALA A 250 -8.29 -3.23 -1.78
N TYR A 251 -7.54 -2.41 -2.53
CA TYR A 251 -6.25 -2.79 -3.11
C TYR A 251 -5.09 -2.24 -2.28
N PRO A 252 -4.00 -2.99 -2.05
CA PRO A 252 -2.77 -2.47 -1.48
C PRO A 252 -2.25 -1.36 -2.39
N ILE A 253 -1.87 -0.24 -1.79
CA ILE A 253 -1.34 0.89 -2.57
C ILE A 253 0.09 0.54 -3.01
N SER A 254 0.36 0.71 -4.30
CA SER A 254 1.72 0.53 -4.82
C SER A 254 2.69 1.55 -4.24
N SER A 255 3.82 1.05 -3.73
CA SER A 255 4.88 1.83 -3.09
C SER A 255 5.96 2.26 -4.09
N LEU A 256 6.92 3.09 -3.63
CA LEU A 256 8.06 3.50 -4.44
C LEU A 256 8.95 2.32 -4.86
N ASP A 257 9.13 1.33 -3.98
CA ASP A 257 9.85 0.11 -4.30
C ASP A 257 9.21 -0.68 -5.44
N GLU A 258 7.88 -0.84 -5.40
CA GLU A 258 7.11 -1.48 -6.46
C GLU A 258 7.17 -0.69 -7.76
N LEU A 259 7.06 0.64 -7.69
CA LEU A 259 7.20 1.53 -8.84
C LEU A 259 8.59 1.41 -9.46
N SER A 260 9.65 1.39 -8.65
CA SER A 260 11.03 1.15 -9.10
C SER A 260 11.16 -0.22 -9.78
N ASN A 261 10.60 -1.27 -9.18
CA ASN A 261 10.59 -2.61 -9.77
C ASN A 261 9.85 -2.65 -11.11
N MET A 262 8.70 -2.01 -11.21
CA MET A 262 7.91 -1.93 -12.44
C MET A 262 8.68 -1.21 -13.56
N ILE A 263 9.45 -0.17 -13.23
CA ILE A 263 10.26 0.57 -14.20
C ILE A 263 11.52 -0.22 -14.62
N MET A 264 12.25 -0.78 -13.65
CA MET A 264 13.52 -1.47 -13.89
C MET A 264 13.33 -2.85 -14.52
N ASN A 265 12.30 -3.57 -14.06
CA ASN A 265 11.91 -4.86 -14.57
C ASN A 265 10.49 -4.72 -15.12
N PRO A 266 10.33 -4.16 -16.33
CA PRO A 266 9.09 -4.28 -17.07
C PRO A 266 9.02 -5.73 -17.55
N ALA A 267 8.85 -6.66 -16.62
CA ALA A 267 8.26 -7.93 -16.97
C ALA A 267 6.96 -7.56 -17.69
N PRO A 268 6.64 -8.17 -18.85
CA PRO A 268 5.23 -8.29 -19.13
C PRO A 268 4.70 -8.98 -17.87
N GLU A 269 3.86 -8.31 -17.08
CA GLU A 269 2.87 -9.08 -16.34
C GLU A 269 2.38 -10.06 -17.40
N LYS A 270 2.64 -11.35 -17.20
CA LYS A 270 1.93 -12.35 -17.99
C LYS A 270 0.49 -12.09 -17.58
N VAL A 271 -0.20 -11.20 -18.30
CA VAL A 271 -1.64 -11.17 -18.33
C VAL A 271 -1.96 -12.61 -18.63
N ALA A 272 -2.41 -13.32 -17.59
CA ALA A 272 -2.57 -14.75 -17.70
C ALA A 272 -3.48 -14.96 -18.90
N ASP A 273 -3.05 -15.77 -19.86
CA ASP A 273 -3.81 -15.95 -21.09
C ASP A 273 -5.11 -16.68 -20.72
N LEU A 274 -6.16 -15.89 -20.50
CA LEU A 274 -7.47 -16.35 -20.06
C LEU A 274 -8.24 -17.05 -21.18
N SER A 275 -7.69 -17.10 -22.41
CA SER A 275 -8.32 -17.83 -23.52
C SER A 275 -8.60 -19.30 -23.19
N GLY A 276 -7.81 -19.90 -22.30
CA GLY A 276 -8.05 -21.26 -21.80
C GLY A 276 -9.34 -21.42 -21.00
N LEU A 277 -9.82 -20.39 -20.28
CA LEU A 277 -11.09 -20.42 -19.54
C LEU A 277 -12.30 -20.61 -20.46
N LEU A 278 -12.24 -20.04 -21.67
CA LEU A 278 -13.32 -20.13 -22.65
C LEU A 278 -13.51 -21.56 -23.18
N THR A 279 -12.48 -22.40 -23.07
CA THR A 279 -12.47 -23.79 -23.55
C THR A 279 -12.83 -24.81 -22.47
N LEU A 280 -13.03 -24.38 -21.22
CA LEU A 280 -13.36 -25.27 -20.12
C LEU A 280 -14.79 -25.82 -20.27
N PRO A 281 -15.02 -27.11 -19.96
CA PRO A 281 -16.33 -27.73 -20.04
C PRO A 281 -17.21 -27.29 -18.86
N VAL A 282 -17.73 -26.07 -18.90
CA VAL A 282 -18.67 -25.53 -17.91
C VAL A 282 -20.04 -25.40 -18.57
N GLU A 283 -21.04 -26.06 -17.99
CA GLU A 283 -22.43 -25.97 -18.46
C GLU A 283 -23.02 -24.61 -18.06
N ARG A 284 -22.89 -23.63 -18.97
CA ARG A 284 -23.24 -22.21 -18.77
C ARG A 284 -24.66 -21.97 -18.25
N GLU A 285 -25.64 -22.65 -18.84
CA GLU A 285 -27.05 -22.52 -18.46
C GLU A 285 -27.29 -22.99 -17.02
N LYS A 286 -26.75 -24.16 -16.65
CA LYS A 286 -26.89 -24.72 -15.30
C LYS A 286 -26.17 -23.90 -14.24
N LEU A 287 -25.01 -23.31 -14.58
CA LEU A 287 -24.30 -22.41 -13.66
C LEU A 287 -25.13 -21.16 -13.35
N THR A 288 -25.75 -20.56 -14.38
CA THR A 288 -26.53 -19.34 -14.25
C THR A 288 -27.80 -19.57 -13.41
N GLU A 289 -28.45 -20.72 -13.61
CA GLU A 289 -29.59 -21.17 -12.81
C GLU A 289 -29.21 -21.41 -11.34
N ARG A 290 -28.11 -22.14 -11.08
CA ARG A 290 -27.65 -22.40 -9.71
C ARG A 290 -27.19 -21.14 -8.99
N TRP A 291 -26.60 -20.19 -9.72
CA TRP A 291 -26.18 -18.90 -9.17
C TRP A 291 -27.38 -18.05 -8.75
N ARG A 292 -28.43 -17.98 -9.58
CA ARG A 292 -29.68 -17.29 -9.21
C ARG A 292 -30.32 -17.90 -7.97
N ALA A 293 -30.33 -19.22 -7.86
CA ALA A 293 -30.84 -19.91 -6.68
C ALA A 293 -30.02 -19.62 -5.41
N TYR A 294 -28.72 -19.34 -5.56
CA TYR A 294 -27.85 -18.90 -4.46
C TYR A 294 -28.10 -17.44 -4.08
N GLU A 295 -28.21 -16.52 -5.04
CA GLU A 295 -28.56 -15.11 -4.79
C GLU A 295 -29.93 -15.01 -4.10
N GLU A 296 -30.92 -15.77 -4.55
CA GLU A 296 -32.26 -15.84 -3.93
C GLU A 296 -32.23 -16.43 -2.51
N SER A 297 -31.20 -17.21 -2.15
CA SER A 297 -31.00 -17.70 -0.78
C SER A 297 -30.32 -16.68 0.15
N LEU A 298 -29.63 -15.68 -0.41
CA LEU A 298 -28.99 -14.60 0.33
C LEU A 298 -29.94 -13.41 0.57
N ASP A 299 -30.87 -13.18 -0.36
CA ASP A 299 -31.85 -12.09 -0.29
C ASP A 299 -33.08 -12.44 0.58
N GLN A 300 -33.12 -13.60 1.24
CA GLN A 300 -34.16 -13.89 2.22
C GLN A 300 -33.93 -13.01 3.45
N GLU A 301 -34.78 -12.00 3.60
CA GLU A 301 -34.75 -11.00 4.67
C GLU A 301 -34.57 -11.67 6.05
N GLU A 302 -33.62 -11.15 6.84
CA GLU A 302 -33.54 -11.45 8.26
C GLU A 302 -34.92 -11.18 8.89
N PRO A 303 -35.45 -12.08 9.73
CA PRO A 303 -36.78 -11.91 10.30
C PRO A 303 -36.86 -10.59 11.06
N ASP A 304 -37.94 -9.83 10.82
CA ASP A 304 -38.19 -8.52 11.43
C ASP A 304 -37.81 -8.48 12.93
N GLU A 305 -36.92 -7.57 13.33
CA GLU A 305 -36.48 -7.34 14.73
C GLU A 305 -37.63 -6.97 15.70
N ASP A 306 -38.85 -6.78 15.20
CA ASP A 306 -40.04 -6.36 15.96
C ASP A 306 -40.87 -7.54 16.54
N GLN A 307 -40.41 -8.80 16.44
CA GLN A 307 -41.03 -9.93 17.15
C GLN A 307 -40.47 -10.07 18.58
N GLU A 308 -41.35 -10.06 19.59
CA GLU A 308 -41.01 -10.12 21.03
C GLU A 308 -40.33 -11.44 21.47
N ASP A 309 -40.33 -12.46 20.62
CA ASP A 309 -39.56 -13.69 20.78
C ASP A 309 -38.41 -13.63 19.74
N GLY A 310 -37.15 -13.63 20.22
CA GLY A 310 -35.97 -13.55 19.35
C GLY A 310 -35.96 -14.63 18.26
N PRO A 311 -35.15 -14.46 17.19
CA PRO A 311 -35.20 -15.32 16.01
C PRO A 311 -35.10 -16.79 16.42
N ASP A 312 -36.02 -17.63 15.91
CA ASP A 312 -36.00 -19.07 16.14
C ASP A 312 -34.64 -19.60 15.65
N ALA A 313 -33.76 -19.96 16.59
CA ALA A 313 -32.40 -20.42 16.29
C ALA A 313 -32.37 -21.64 15.35
N GLU A 314 -33.47 -22.42 15.31
CA GLU A 314 -33.66 -23.50 14.35
C GLU A 314 -33.89 -22.98 12.91
N ALA A 315 -34.63 -21.88 12.74
CA ALA A 315 -34.90 -21.29 11.42
C ALA A 315 -33.65 -20.62 10.83
N GLU A 316 -32.85 -19.92 11.65
CA GLU A 316 -31.55 -19.37 11.23
C GLU A 316 -30.57 -20.48 10.84
N ALA A 317 -30.47 -21.54 11.65
CA ALA A 317 -29.62 -22.69 11.34
C ALA A 317 -30.06 -23.41 10.05
N GLU A 318 -31.37 -23.52 9.79
CA GLU A 318 -31.89 -24.07 8.54
C GLU A 318 -31.57 -23.18 7.32
N ALA A 319 -31.63 -21.85 7.46
CA ALA A 319 -31.25 -20.90 6.42
C ALA A 319 -29.73 -20.97 6.11
N GLU A 320 -28.89 -21.07 7.14
CA GLU A 320 -27.45 -21.29 7.00
C GLU A 320 -27.12 -22.62 6.30
N VAL A 321 -27.86 -23.69 6.61
CA VAL A 321 -27.66 -24.99 5.94
C VAL A 321 -28.07 -24.91 4.47
N ARG A 322 -29.20 -24.26 4.15
CA ARG A 322 -29.67 -24.09 2.76
C ARG A 322 -28.72 -23.25 1.91
N THR A 323 -28.24 -22.13 2.44
CA THR A 323 -27.26 -21.27 1.76
C THR A 323 -25.94 -22.02 1.54
N LYS A 324 -25.52 -22.85 2.49
CA LYS A 324 -24.33 -23.70 2.36
C LYS A 324 -24.49 -24.79 1.29
N GLU A 325 -25.64 -25.47 1.24
CA GLU A 325 -25.93 -26.45 0.19
C GLU A 325 -26.01 -25.81 -1.21
N ALA A 326 -26.62 -24.63 -1.31
CA ALA A 326 -26.67 -23.87 -2.56
C ALA A 326 -25.27 -23.47 -3.03
N ALA A 327 -24.42 -22.98 -2.13
CA ALA A 327 -23.02 -22.68 -2.41
C ALA A 327 -22.23 -23.91 -2.88
N ASP A 328 -22.41 -25.07 -2.23
CA ASP A 328 -21.72 -26.31 -2.60
C ASP A 328 -22.11 -26.81 -4.00
N ARG A 329 -23.37 -26.64 -4.41
CA ARG A 329 -23.81 -26.97 -5.77
C ARG A 329 -23.25 -26.03 -6.85
N VAL A 330 -22.96 -24.77 -6.52
CA VAL A 330 -22.27 -23.85 -7.44
C VAL A 330 -20.78 -24.22 -7.52
N LEU A 331 -20.16 -24.56 -6.39
CA LEU A 331 -18.76 -24.99 -6.30
C LEU A 331 -18.45 -26.20 -7.18
N GLU A 332 -19.32 -27.21 -7.18
CA GLU A 332 -19.16 -28.41 -8.03
C GLU A 332 -19.08 -28.10 -9.54
N LEU A 333 -19.87 -27.14 -10.04
CA LEU A 333 -19.83 -26.75 -11.45
C LEU A 333 -18.61 -25.89 -11.77
N MET A 334 -18.05 -25.23 -10.77
CA MET A 334 -16.97 -24.25 -10.88
C MET A 334 -15.59 -24.84 -10.59
N GLU A 335 -15.53 -26.09 -10.12
CA GLU A 335 -14.30 -26.83 -9.84
C GLU A 335 -13.30 -26.83 -11.02
N PRO A 336 -13.71 -27.03 -12.29
CA PRO A 336 -12.78 -26.99 -13.43
C PRO A 336 -12.16 -25.60 -13.65
N VAL A 337 -12.94 -24.54 -13.43
CA VAL A 337 -12.52 -23.14 -13.57
C VAL A 337 -11.54 -22.76 -12.47
N VAL A 338 -11.89 -23.09 -11.22
CA VAL A 338 -11.05 -22.83 -10.05
C VAL A 338 -9.73 -23.59 -10.15
N THR A 339 -9.77 -24.87 -10.51
CA THR A 339 -8.56 -25.70 -10.66
C THR A 339 -7.65 -25.17 -11.76
N TRP A 340 -8.21 -24.75 -12.90
CA TRP A 340 -7.44 -24.18 -14.00
C TRP A 340 -6.79 -22.85 -13.61
N LEU A 341 -7.52 -21.97 -12.90
CA LEU A 341 -6.99 -20.70 -12.39
C LEU A 341 -5.82 -20.94 -11.42
N LEU A 342 -5.98 -21.86 -10.47
CA LEU A 342 -4.93 -22.20 -9.50
C LEU A 342 -3.66 -22.77 -10.16
N GLN A 343 -3.81 -23.55 -11.23
CA GLN A 343 -2.68 -24.19 -11.93
C GLN A 343 -1.98 -23.26 -12.93
N ASN A 344 -2.73 -22.42 -13.65
CA ASN A 344 -2.17 -21.64 -14.76
C ASN A 344 -1.91 -20.17 -14.41
N VAL A 345 -2.67 -19.62 -13.45
CA VAL A 345 -2.54 -18.22 -13.01
C VAL A 345 -1.75 -18.13 -11.69
N PHE A 346 -1.97 -19.06 -10.76
CA PHE A 346 -1.39 -19.00 -9.41
C PHE A 346 -0.28 -20.04 -9.13
N SER A 347 0.28 -20.69 -10.15
CA SER A 347 1.29 -21.76 -9.99
C SER A 347 2.54 -21.35 -9.21
N SER A 348 2.96 -20.09 -9.29
CA SER A 348 4.10 -19.55 -8.54
C SER A 348 3.82 -19.35 -7.03
N TYR A 349 2.56 -19.41 -6.60
CA TYR A 349 2.13 -19.06 -5.25
C TYR A 349 1.69 -20.26 -4.39
N GLN A 350 1.77 -21.48 -4.94
CA GLN A 350 1.42 -22.72 -4.21
C GLN A 350 2.23 -22.95 -2.92
N ALA A 351 3.36 -22.26 -2.74
CA ALA A 351 4.22 -22.36 -1.56
C ALA A 351 3.81 -21.44 -0.39
N ASP A 352 2.91 -20.47 -0.59
CA ASP A 352 2.54 -19.45 0.41
C ASP A 352 1.02 -19.17 0.34
N PRO A 353 0.19 -19.93 1.08
CA PRO A 353 -1.28 -19.89 0.98
C PRO A 353 -1.90 -18.53 1.26
N ASP A 354 -1.29 -17.74 2.17
CA ASP A 354 -1.77 -16.41 2.56
C ASP A 354 -1.55 -15.37 1.45
N LYS A 355 -0.41 -15.45 0.75
CA LYS A 355 -0.17 -14.64 -0.45
C LYS A 355 -1.07 -15.05 -1.60
N LEU A 356 -1.36 -16.35 -1.73
CA LEU A 356 -2.24 -16.86 -2.76
C LEU A 356 -3.68 -16.36 -2.55
N ARG A 357 -4.20 -16.36 -1.31
CA ARG A 357 -5.49 -15.74 -0.97
C ARG A 357 -5.53 -14.25 -1.34
N TRP A 358 -4.52 -13.51 -0.93
CA TRP A 358 -4.39 -12.08 -1.24
C TRP A 358 -4.31 -11.82 -2.76
N LEU A 359 -3.46 -12.53 -3.51
CA LEU A 359 -3.35 -12.37 -4.96
C LEU A 359 -4.59 -12.80 -5.73
N THR A 360 -5.35 -13.76 -5.20
CA THR A 360 -6.61 -14.20 -5.80
C THR A 360 -7.68 -13.11 -5.64
N ASP A 361 -7.75 -12.49 -4.46
CA ASP A 361 -8.57 -11.28 -4.24
C ASP A 361 -8.14 -10.14 -5.18
N GLN A 362 -6.82 -9.93 -5.37
CA GLN A 362 -6.27 -8.88 -6.24
C GLN A 362 -6.47 -9.13 -7.74
N ALA A 363 -6.26 -10.35 -8.22
CA ALA A 363 -6.37 -10.70 -9.64
C ALA A 363 -7.82 -10.71 -10.11
N ILE A 364 -8.76 -11.10 -9.25
CA ILE A 364 -10.20 -11.09 -9.57
C ILE A 364 -10.74 -9.66 -9.51
N LEU A 365 -10.40 -8.88 -8.49
CA LEU A 365 -10.80 -7.48 -8.43
C LEU A 365 -10.16 -6.64 -9.56
N GLY A 366 -8.90 -6.91 -9.93
CA GLY A 366 -8.23 -6.28 -11.06
C GLY A 366 -8.85 -6.64 -12.42
N SER A 367 -9.12 -7.93 -12.65
CA SER A 367 -9.77 -8.40 -13.88
C SER A 367 -11.22 -7.92 -13.97
N VAL A 368 -11.96 -7.91 -12.86
CA VAL A 368 -13.35 -7.47 -12.81
C VAL A 368 -13.46 -5.95 -12.87
N SER A 369 -12.56 -5.16 -12.26
CA SER A 369 -12.59 -3.69 -12.40
C SER A 369 -12.18 -3.20 -13.78
N CYS A 370 -11.33 -3.95 -14.50
CA CYS A 370 -11.06 -3.68 -15.93
C CYS A 370 -12.28 -3.95 -16.83
N PHE A 371 -13.20 -4.83 -16.41
CA PHE A 371 -14.47 -5.10 -17.11
C PHE A 371 -15.65 -4.26 -16.59
N MET A 372 -15.59 -3.78 -15.34
CA MET A 372 -16.57 -2.89 -14.69
C MET A 372 -16.22 -1.40 -14.90
N GLY A 373 -15.72 -1.04 -16.08
CA GLY A 373 -15.84 0.33 -16.57
C GLY A 373 -17.33 0.66 -16.73
N ASP A 374 -17.80 1.52 -15.83
CA ASP A 374 -19.09 2.22 -15.80
C ASP A 374 -20.38 1.40 -15.79
N ARG A 375 -20.93 1.24 -14.58
CA ARG A 375 -22.35 0.90 -14.38
C ARG A 375 -23.24 2.13 -14.14
N GLU A 376 -22.75 3.36 -14.36
CA GLU A 376 -23.55 4.58 -14.15
C GLU A 376 -23.50 5.63 -15.28
N ALA A 377 -22.76 5.44 -16.39
CA ALA A 377 -22.68 6.46 -17.44
C ALA A 377 -23.31 6.09 -18.81
N ASP A 378 -23.48 4.82 -19.16
CA ASP A 378 -23.73 4.45 -20.56
C ASP A 378 -25.13 3.89 -20.85
N GLU A 379 -26.13 4.78 -20.88
CA GLU A 379 -27.35 4.56 -21.70
C GLU A 379 -27.33 5.36 -23.02
N LYS A 380 -26.27 6.13 -23.31
CA LYS A 380 -26.25 6.99 -24.53
C LYS A 380 -25.16 6.68 -25.56
N GLU A 381 -24.11 5.92 -25.25
CA GLU A 381 -23.02 5.66 -26.20
C GLU A 381 -23.13 4.32 -26.96
N LYS A 382 -24.35 3.87 -27.29
CA LYS A 382 -24.54 2.70 -28.17
C LYS A 382 -24.30 2.97 -29.67
N SER A 383 -23.76 4.12 -30.07
CA SER A 383 -23.66 4.45 -31.49
C SER A 383 -22.25 4.53 -32.08
N GLU A 384 -21.17 4.72 -31.32
CA GLU A 384 -19.86 4.93 -31.93
C GLU A 384 -18.71 4.32 -31.13
N GLN A 385 -18.56 2.99 -31.20
CA GLN A 385 -17.25 2.35 -31.14
C GLN A 385 -17.32 0.96 -31.77
N LYS A 386 -16.83 0.86 -33.00
CA LYS A 386 -16.49 -0.40 -33.66
C LYS A 386 -15.00 -0.65 -33.43
N GLU A 387 -14.68 -1.93 -33.27
CA GLU A 387 -13.35 -2.55 -33.18
C GLU A 387 -12.75 -2.71 -31.78
N ASN A 388 -13.40 -3.54 -30.96
CA ASN A 388 -12.68 -4.66 -30.37
C ASN A 388 -13.39 -5.96 -30.75
N LYS A 389 -12.59 -6.98 -31.05
CA LYS A 389 -12.98 -8.19 -31.78
C LYS A 389 -13.29 -9.33 -30.81
N ASP A 390 -14.05 -9.02 -29.75
CA ASP A 390 -14.46 -9.99 -28.74
C ASP A 390 -15.93 -10.35 -28.98
N ASP A 391 -16.21 -11.65 -29.07
CA ASP A 391 -17.56 -12.18 -29.30
C ASP A 391 -18.47 -11.75 -28.12
N PRO A 392 -19.63 -11.11 -28.34
CA PRO A 392 -20.53 -10.69 -27.26
C PRO A 392 -20.86 -11.81 -26.26
N ASP A 393 -20.90 -13.06 -26.73
CA ASP A 393 -21.16 -14.26 -25.90
C ASP A 393 -20.01 -14.58 -24.93
N ASP A 394 -18.76 -14.22 -25.28
CA ASP A 394 -17.59 -14.43 -24.43
C ASP A 394 -17.52 -13.39 -23.30
N ARG A 395 -17.95 -12.15 -23.58
CA ARG A 395 -18.06 -11.08 -22.58
C ARG A 395 -19.16 -11.40 -21.56
N GLU A 396 -20.31 -11.90 -22.01
CA GLU A 396 -21.42 -12.29 -21.15
C GLU A 396 -21.05 -13.49 -20.27
N PHE A 397 -20.31 -14.47 -20.80
CA PHE A 397 -19.77 -15.60 -20.05
C PHE A 397 -18.78 -15.17 -18.96
N LEU A 398 -17.83 -14.28 -19.27
CA LEU A 398 -16.87 -13.78 -18.29
C LEU A 398 -17.56 -13.00 -17.16
N LEU A 399 -18.60 -12.23 -17.47
CA LEU A 399 -19.42 -11.53 -16.47
C LEU A 399 -20.26 -12.48 -15.61
N ALA A 400 -20.83 -13.52 -16.22
CA ALA A 400 -21.63 -14.52 -15.53
C ALA A 400 -20.79 -15.37 -14.56
N ILE A 401 -19.49 -15.54 -14.82
CA ILE A 401 -18.60 -16.37 -14.01
C ILE A 401 -17.79 -15.55 -13.00
N ALA A 402 -17.53 -14.28 -13.25
CA ALA A 402 -16.71 -13.41 -12.40
C ALA A 402 -17.20 -13.33 -10.94
N ARG A 403 -18.50 -13.11 -10.74
CA ARG A 403 -19.12 -13.04 -9.41
C ARG A 403 -19.13 -14.42 -8.70
N PRO A 404 -19.54 -15.51 -9.37
CA PRO A 404 -19.41 -16.85 -8.80
C PRO A 404 -17.99 -17.23 -8.42
N VAL A 405 -16.99 -17.01 -9.29
CA VAL A 405 -15.58 -17.33 -9.01
C VAL A 405 -15.07 -16.58 -7.79
N HIS A 406 -15.37 -15.29 -7.69
CA HIS A 406 -15.01 -14.46 -6.54
C HIS A 406 -15.56 -15.04 -5.23
N GLU A 407 -16.86 -15.31 -5.19
CA GLU A 407 -17.52 -15.75 -3.97
C GLU A 407 -17.19 -17.20 -3.60
N ILE A 408 -16.99 -18.06 -4.60
CA ILE A 408 -16.53 -19.45 -4.45
C ILE A 408 -15.12 -19.52 -3.91
N LEU A 409 -14.19 -18.71 -4.43
CA LEU A 409 -12.83 -18.68 -3.90
C LEU A 409 -12.82 -18.13 -2.47
N ARG A 410 -13.65 -17.11 -2.19
CA ARG A 410 -13.87 -16.62 -0.83
C ARG A 410 -14.39 -17.71 0.12
N ILE A 411 -15.39 -18.50 -0.30
CA ILE A 411 -16.00 -19.59 0.49
C ILE A 411 -15.04 -20.78 0.63
N TYR A 412 -14.35 -21.19 -0.44
CA TYR A 412 -13.38 -22.29 -0.45
C TYR A 412 -12.20 -22.02 0.50
N PHE A 413 -11.66 -20.80 0.49
CA PHE A 413 -10.59 -20.39 1.41
C PHE A 413 -11.08 -20.13 2.84
N ASN A 414 -12.33 -19.69 3.04
CA ASN A 414 -12.92 -19.58 4.39
C ASN A 414 -13.23 -20.97 5.00
N LYS A 415 -13.61 -21.97 4.21
CA LYS A 415 -13.89 -23.34 4.70
C LYS A 415 -12.63 -24.06 5.21
N GLN A 416 -11.43 -23.75 4.70
CA GLN A 416 -10.18 -24.33 5.21
C GLN A 416 -9.71 -23.74 6.55
N TYR A 417 -10.25 -22.61 7.01
CA TYR A 417 -9.86 -21.95 8.27
C TYR A 417 -10.84 -22.14 9.43
N ILE A 418 -11.94 -22.89 9.24
CA ILE A 418 -12.85 -23.25 10.33
C ILE A 418 -12.47 -24.60 10.97
N TRP A 419 -11.54 -25.37 10.38
CA TRP A 419 -11.08 -26.67 10.89
C TRP A 419 -9.55 -26.87 10.76
N SER A 420 -8.76 -25.85 11.07
CA SER A 420 -7.34 -25.95 11.44
C SER A 420 -7.06 -24.98 12.58
#